data_AF-A0A0H2P6S8-F1
#
_entry.id   AF-A0A0H2P6S8-F1
#
_cell.length_a   1.000
_cell.length_b   1.000
_cell.length_c   1.000
_cell.angle_alpha   90.00
_cell.angle_beta   90.00
_cell.angle_gamma   90.00
#
_symmetry.space_group_name_H-M   'P 1'
#
loop_
_entity.id
_entity.type
_entity.pdbx_description
1 polymer ?
#
loop_
_entity_poly.entity_id
_entity_poly.type
_entity_poly.pdbx_seq_one_letter_code
_entity_poly.pdbx_strand_id
1 'polypeptide(L)'
;MPAVNALYRQAMKLTNNPDDAQDLVQDTFERGFKAFDSFEDGSNFEAWMTTIERNAYFNQYAKAKRRPQRANDSTGEYDDWDIYAASEHSSEGLKSAEQEYLDAFAPQEIMAALAKLPPERRQVFIDAAIDGKSYQQVADEQGVKIGTVMSRLNRARTQLKRELSSYALAHGYGDARKQLPSSPSANSRSPVSVHNGDDGMRSVATSERSRRE
;
A
#
# COMPACT_ATOMS: atom_id res chain seq x y z
N MET A 1 41.09 -34.96 4.94
CA MET A 1 40.33 -34.73 3.69
C MET A 1 41.05 -33.66 2.86
N PRO A 2 41.82 -34.02 1.82
CA PRO A 2 42.76 -33.10 1.14
C PRO A 2 42.12 -31.89 0.45
N ALA A 3 40.84 -31.95 0.04
CA ALA A 3 40.16 -30.84 -0.64
C ALA A 3 39.61 -29.75 0.29
N VAL A 4 39.39 -30.02 1.59
CA VAL A 4 38.73 -29.08 2.53
C VAL A 4 39.51 -27.77 2.66
N ASN A 5 40.83 -27.85 2.80
CA ASN A 5 41.67 -26.67 2.98
C ASN A 5 41.78 -25.82 1.71
N ALA A 6 41.59 -26.42 0.53
CA ALA A 6 41.58 -25.69 -0.74
C ALA A 6 40.26 -24.93 -0.91
N LEU A 7 39.13 -25.62 -0.70
CA LEU A 7 37.79 -25.03 -0.72
C LEU A 7 37.67 -23.92 0.32
N TYR A 8 38.09 -24.15 1.57
CA TYR A 8 38.04 -23.11 2.60
C TYR A 8 38.86 -21.85 2.24
N ARG A 9 40.06 -22.02 1.66
CA ARG A 9 40.86 -20.88 1.16
C ARG A 9 40.16 -20.13 0.03
N GLN A 10 39.38 -20.83 -0.79
CA GLN A 10 38.59 -20.23 -1.86
C GLN A 10 37.33 -19.55 -1.32
N ALA A 11 36.58 -20.20 -0.45
CA ALA A 11 35.45 -19.64 0.28
C ALA A 11 35.80 -18.35 1.01
N MET A 12 36.95 -18.32 1.70
CA MET A 12 37.47 -17.11 2.36
C MET A 12 37.71 -15.96 1.37
N LYS A 13 38.19 -16.24 0.16
CA LYS A 13 38.36 -15.21 -0.89
C LYS A 13 37.03 -14.72 -1.46
N LEU A 14 35.98 -15.54 -1.42
CA LEU A 14 34.66 -15.20 -1.95
C LEU A 14 33.81 -14.42 -0.94
N THR A 15 33.84 -14.83 0.33
CA THR A 15 32.96 -14.30 1.39
C THR A 15 33.62 -13.22 2.24
N ASN A 16 34.96 -13.25 2.38
CA ASN A 16 35.72 -12.40 3.30
C ASN A 16 35.24 -12.46 4.77
N ASN A 17 34.56 -13.54 5.15
CA ASN A 17 34.04 -13.78 6.51
C ASN A 17 34.29 -15.26 6.87
N PRO A 18 34.96 -15.56 8.00
CA PRO A 18 35.20 -16.93 8.44
C PRO A 18 33.95 -17.79 8.60
N ASP A 19 32.85 -17.23 9.11
CA ASP A 19 31.63 -17.97 9.39
C ASP A 19 30.90 -18.31 8.07
N ASP A 20 30.73 -17.31 7.20
CA ASP A 20 30.15 -17.51 5.87
C ASP A 20 31.01 -18.47 5.02
N ALA A 21 32.34 -18.46 5.20
CA ALA A 21 33.23 -19.39 4.52
C ALA A 21 33.04 -20.84 5.00
N GLN A 22 32.85 -21.06 6.30
CA GLN A 22 32.55 -22.39 6.85
C GLN A 22 31.21 -22.91 6.34
N ASP A 23 30.18 -22.05 6.34
CA ASP A 23 28.85 -22.38 5.83
C ASP A 23 28.87 -22.73 4.34
N LEU A 24 29.61 -21.96 3.53
CA LEU A 24 29.77 -22.22 2.11
C LEU A 24 30.47 -23.56 1.84
N VAL A 25 31.52 -23.87 2.60
CA VAL A 25 32.22 -25.16 2.50
C VAL A 25 31.29 -26.31 2.90
N GLN A 26 30.50 -26.14 3.96
CA GLN A 26 29.53 -27.15 4.38
C GLN A 26 28.46 -27.42 3.30
N ASP A 27 27.83 -26.38 2.75
CA ASP A 27 26.84 -26.49 1.66
C ASP A 27 27.47 -27.14 0.41
N THR A 28 28.74 -26.83 0.13
CA THR A 28 29.49 -27.46 -0.97
C THR A 28 29.66 -28.96 -0.75
N PHE A 29 30.04 -29.41 0.45
CA PHE A 29 30.15 -30.83 0.75
C PHE A 29 28.80 -31.55 0.73
N GLU A 30 27.73 -30.92 1.22
CA GLU A 30 26.38 -31.48 1.15
C GLU A 30 25.93 -31.69 -0.30
N ARG A 31 26.13 -30.70 -1.17
CA ARG A 31 25.80 -30.77 -2.59
C ARG A 31 26.68 -31.76 -3.34
N GLY A 32 27.98 -31.76 -3.04
CA GLY A 32 28.94 -32.71 -3.59
C GLY A 32 28.57 -34.14 -3.24
N PHE A 33 28.16 -34.40 -2.01
CA PHE A 33 27.70 -35.72 -1.58
C PHE A 33 26.43 -36.15 -2.33
N LYS A 34 25.44 -35.24 -2.50
CA LYS A 34 24.22 -35.53 -3.26
C LYS A 34 24.47 -35.74 -4.76
N ALA A 35 25.48 -35.10 -5.32
CA ALA A 35 25.84 -35.19 -6.73
C ALA A 35 26.98 -36.19 -6.98
N PHE A 36 27.38 -36.98 -5.99
CA PHE A 36 28.57 -37.82 -6.08
C PHE A 36 28.51 -38.83 -7.23
N ASP A 37 27.32 -39.36 -7.53
CA ASP A 37 27.11 -40.29 -8.66
C ASP A 37 27.39 -39.66 -10.05
N SER A 38 27.46 -38.33 -10.14
CA SER A 38 27.82 -37.61 -11.38
C SER A 38 29.32 -37.35 -11.53
N PHE A 39 30.12 -37.71 -10.52
CA PHE A 39 31.56 -37.55 -10.57
C PHE A 39 32.19 -38.63 -11.47
N GLU A 40 33.03 -38.21 -12.41
CA GLU A 40 33.79 -39.12 -13.25
C GLU A 40 35.08 -39.56 -12.55
N ASP A 41 35.19 -40.85 -12.26
CA ASP A 41 36.38 -41.44 -11.66
C ASP A 41 37.62 -41.21 -12.54
N GLY A 42 38.71 -40.74 -11.91
CA GLY A 42 39.95 -40.35 -12.59
C GLY A 42 40.01 -38.89 -13.02
N SER A 43 38.91 -38.13 -12.90
CA SER A 43 38.91 -36.67 -13.06
C SER A 43 39.39 -35.95 -11.78
N ASN A 44 39.67 -34.65 -11.88
CA ASN A 44 40.14 -33.86 -10.73
C ASN A 44 38.99 -33.52 -9.77
N PHE A 45 38.90 -34.26 -8.67
CA PHE A 45 37.90 -34.06 -7.62
C PHE A 45 37.90 -32.64 -7.03
N GLU A 46 39.07 -32.02 -6.84
CA GLU A 46 39.19 -30.67 -6.30
C GLU A 46 38.58 -29.64 -7.26
N ALA A 47 38.83 -29.78 -8.56
CA ALA A 47 38.26 -28.91 -9.60
C ALA A 47 36.73 -29.07 -9.72
N TRP A 48 36.23 -30.31 -9.59
CA TRP A 48 34.80 -30.60 -9.58
C TRP A 48 34.11 -29.96 -8.37
N MET A 49 34.65 -30.16 -7.16
CA MET A 49 34.13 -29.53 -5.94
C MET A 49 34.19 -28.00 -5.99
N THR A 50 35.26 -27.43 -6.56
CA THR A 50 35.41 -25.97 -6.77
C THR A 50 34.28 -25.40 -7.64
N THR A 51 33.82 -26.17 -8.63
CA THR A 51 32.71 -25.77 -9.50
C THR A 51 31.39 -25.76 -8.73
N ILE A 52 31.17 -26.76 -7.88
CA ILE A 52 30.01 -26.83 -6.99
C ILE A 52 30.01 -25.65 -6.02
N GLU A 53 31.15 -25.35 -5.39
CA GLU A 53 31.32 -24.24 -4.43
C GLU A 53 30.98 -22.89 -5.07
N ARG A 54 31.52 -22.63 -6.26
CA ARG A 54 31.26 -21.40 -7.00
C ARG A 54 29.79 -21.24 -7.35
N ASN A 55 29.12 -22.32 -7.75
CA ASN A 55 27.69 -22.31 -8.04
C ASN A 55 26.85 -22.11 -6.77
N ALA A 56 27.25 -22.72 -5.65
CA ALA A 56 26.60 -22.52 -4.36
C ALA A 56 26.69 -21.05 -3.93
N TYR A 57 27.88 -20.45 -4.02
CA TYR A 57 28.11 -19.04 -3.69
C TYR A 57 27.21 -18.09 -4.51
N PHE A 58 27.17 -18.23 -5.84
CA PHE A 58 26.34 -17.35 -6.67
C PHE A 58 24.84 -17.50 -6.38
N ASN A 59 24.39 -18.72 -6.08
CA ASN A 59 23.01 -18.96 -5.68
C ASN A 59 22.68 -18.31 -4.33
N GLN A 60 23.59 -18.41 -3.35
CA GLN A 60 23.44 -17.74 -2.06
C GLN A 60 23.43 -16.21 -2.22
N TYR A 61 24.33 -15.65 -3.02
CA TYR A 61 24.40 -14.23 -3.32
C TYR A 61 23.11 -13.71 -4.01
N ALA A 62 22.61 -14.42 -5.02
CA ALA A 62 21.36 -14.08 -5.70
C ALA A 62 20.15 -14.16 -4.75
N LYS A 63 20.13 -15.15 -3.85
CA LYS A 63 19.11 -15.30 -2.82
C LYS A 63 19.17 -14.18 -1.78
N ALA A 64 20.38 -13.78 -1.36
CA ALA A 64 20.59 -12.67 -0.43
C ALA A 64 20.09 -11.34 -1.03
N LYS A 65 20.37 -11.07 -2.30
CA LYS A 65 19.88 -9.86 -3.00
C LYS A 65 18.35 -9.79 -3.10
N ARG A 66 17.65 -10.93 -3.12
CA ARG A 66 16.18 -11.01 -3.19
C ARG A 66 15.50 -11.03 -1.82
N ARG A 67 16.24 -11.31 -0.75
CA ARG A 67 15.70 -11.32 0.61
C ARG A 67 15.53 -9.87 1.08
N PRO A 68 14.46 -9.55 1.84
CA PRO A 68 14.42 -8.31 2.59
C PRO A 68 15.69 -8.23 3.43
N GLN A 69 16.47 -7.16 3.25
CA GLN A 69 17.62 -6.93 4.12
C GLN A 69 17.07 -6.77 5.53
N ARG A 70 17.48 -7.67 6.42
CA ARG A 70 17.12 -7.53 7.82
C ARG A 70 17.92 -6.33 8.34
N ALA A 71 17.21 -5.35 8.89
CA ALA A 71 17.81 -4.15 9.46
C ALA A 71 18.52 -4.43 10.79
N ASN A 72 18.56 -5.69 11.24
CA ASN A 72 19.25 -6.01 12.47
C ASN A 72 20.76 -5.90 12.26
N ASP A 73 21.38 -4.99 13.01
CA ASP A 73 22.80 -5.07 13.28
C ASP A 73 23.12 -6.47 13.86
N SER A 74 24.39 -6.84 13.81
CA SER A 74 24.97 -8.13 14.23
C SER A 74 24.45 -8.70 15.57
N THR A 75 23.86 -7.87 16.44
CA THR A 75 23.26 -8.21 17.73
C THR A 75 21.81 -8.70 17.69
N GLY A 76 21.05 -8.45 16.61
CA GLY A 76 19.63 -8.86 16.54
C GLY A 76 18.66 -7.98 17.34
N GLU A 77 19.15 -6.90 17.95
CA GLU A 77 18.35 -5.95 18.74
C GLU A 77 17.92 -4.78 17.87
N TYR A 78 16.69 -4.29 18.09
CA TYR A 78 16.17 -3.08 17.45
C TYR A 78 16.37 -1.92 18.43
N ASP A 79 16.95 -0.82 17.96
CA ASP A 79 16.97 0.41 18.74
C ASP A 79 15.61 1.12 18.64
N ASP A 80 15.33 2.01 19.58
CA ASP A 80 14.12 2.82 19.60
C ASP A 80 13.97 3.64 18.30
N TRP A 81 15.08 4.03 17.68
CA TRP A 81 15.12 4.67 16.36
C TRP A 81 14.65 3.76 15.22
N ASP A 82 14.98 2.47 15.26
CA ASP A 82 14.54 1.50 14.26
C ASP A 82 13.04 1.29 14.33
N ILE A 83 12.50 1.22 15.55
CA ILE A 83 11.06 1.10 15.82
C ILE A 83 10.32 2.36 15.34
N TYR A 84 10.86 3.54 15.63
CA TYR A 84 10.28 4.80 15.19
C TYR A 84 10.24 4.90 13.65
N ALA A 85 11.35 4.62 12.97
CA ALA A 85 11.40 4.65 11.50
C ALA A 85 10.43 3.64 10.86
N ALA A 86 10.30 2.44 11.44
CA ALA A 86 9.31 1.47 10.98
C ALA A 86 7.87 1.96 11.18
N SER A 87 7.60 2.71 12.26
CA SER A 87 6.28 3.21 12.56
C SER A 87 5.76 4.28 11.59
N GLU A 88 6.65 5.05 10.95
CA GLU A 88 6.26 6.04 9.93
C GLU A 88 5.60 5.39 8.69
N HIS A 89 5.84 4.10 8.48
CA HIS A 89 5.26 3.31 7.41
C HIS A 89 4.06 2.46 7.86
N SER A 90 3.70 2.52 9.16
CA SER A 90 2.49 1.89 9.70
C SER A 90 1.30 2.83 9.56
N SER A 91 0.12 2.28 9.23
CA SER A 91 -1.12 3.05 9.12
C SER A 91 -1.56 3.68 10.44
N GLU A 92 -1.12 3.12 11.58
CA GLU A 92 -1.51 3.56 12.92
C GLU A 92 -0.40 4.33 13.64
N GLY A 93 0.85 4.25 13.16
CA GLY A 93 2.02 4.84 13.80
C GLY A 93 2.28 4.33 15.22
N LEU A 94 3.14 5.03 15.97
CA LEU A 94 3.26 4.85 17.41
C LEU A 94 2.25 5.75 18.12
N LYS A 95 1.24 5.17 18.75
CA LYS A 95 0.26 5.90 19.55
C LYS A 95 0.70 5.98 21.00
N SER A 96 0.58 7.16 21.59
CA SER A 96 0.67 7.32 23.05
C SER A 96 -0.53 6.66 23.73
N ALA A 97 -0.36 6.19 24.97
CA ALA A 97 -1.47 5.71 25.79
C ALA A 97 -2.58 6.77 25.96
N GLU A 98 -2.23 8.06 25.95
CA GLU A 98 -3.22 9.15 25.95
C GLU A 98 -4.01 9.18 24.63
N GLN A 99 -3.33 9.01 23.49
CA GLN A 99 -3.99 8.99 22.18
C GLN A 99 -4.91 7.77 22.04
N GLU A 100 -4.46 6.61 22.50
CA GLU A 100 -5.29 5.40 22.53
C GLU A 100 -6.52 5.58 23.43
N TYR A 101 -6.35 6.21 24.60
CA TYR A 101 -7.46 6.55 25.48
C TYR A 101 -8.46 7.51 24.82
N LEU A 102 -7.98 8.55 24.14
CA LEU A 102 -8.84 9.50 23.42
C LEU A 102 -9.55 8.85 22.22
N ASP A 103 -8.86 8.00 21.46
CA ASP A 103 -9.42 7.24 20.34
C ASP A 103 -10.52 6.27 20.78
N ALA A 104 -10.47 5.80 22.04
CA ALA A 104 -11.49 4.91 22.61
C ALA A 104 -12.85 5.60 22.83
N PHE A 105 -12.89 6.93 22.89
CA PHE A 105 -14.15 7.67 23.03
C PHE A 105 -14.64 8.16 21.68
N ALA A 106 -15.88 7.81 21.35
CA ALA A 106 -16.52 8.41 20.19
C ALA A 106 -16.66 9.94 20.39
N PRO A 107 -16.36 10.76 19.36
CA PRO A 107 -16.56 12.20 19.39
C PRO A 107 -17.93 12.58 19.92
N GLN A 108 -17.98 13.60 20.79
CA GLN A 108 -19.21 14.05 21.45
C GLN A 108 -20.31 14.40 20.43
N GLU A 109 -19.92 14.93 19.28
CA GLU A 109 -20.80 15.27 18.16
C GLU A 109 -21.49 14.04 17.57
N ILE A 110 -20.79 12.90 17.46
CA ILE A 110 -21.34 11.64 16.97
C ILE A 110 -22.35 11.10 17.99
N MET A 111 -21.99 11.11 19.27
CA MET A 111 -22.88 10.67 20.35
C MET A 111 -24.14 11.53 20.43
N ALA A 112 -24.01 12.85 20.30
CA ALA A 112 -25.14 13.78 20.25
C ALA A 112 -26.05 13.53 19.03
N ALA A 113 -25.48 13.27 17.86
CA ALA A 113 -26.26 12.95 16.65
C ALA A 113 -27.03 11.62 16.79
N LEU A 114 -26.41 10.59 17.38
CA LEU A 114 -27.07 9.32 17.70
C LEU A 114 -28.21 9.52 18.70
N ALA A 115 -28.02 10.38 19.72
CA ALA A 115 -29.05 10.69 20.71
C ALA A 115 -30.30 11.37 20.11
N LYS A 116 -30.18 12.09 18.98
CA LYS A 116 -31.32 12.69 18.26
C LYS A 116 -32.16 11.68 17.47
N LEU A 117 -31.65 10.47 17.23
CA LEU A 117 -32.43 9.42 16.58
C LEU A 117 -33.52 8.90 17.53
N PRO A 118 -34.73 8.61 17.03
CA PRO A 118 -35.71 7.83 17.77
C PRO A 118 -35.12 6.48 18.24
N PRO A 119 -35.44 6.00 19.45
CA PRO A 119 -34.82 4.80 20.04
C PRO A 119 -34.80 3.59 19.10
N GLU A 120 -35.92 3.32 18.43
CA GLU A 120 -36.06 2.19 17.48
C GLU A 120 -35.11 2.29 16.28
N ARG A 121 -34.82 3.50 15.79
CA ARG A 121 -33.90 3.71 14.66
C ARG A 121 -32.45 3.66 15.12
N ARG A 122 -32.18 4.20 16.31
CA ARG A 122 -30.87 4.17 16.94
C ARG A 122 -30.43 2.73 17.18
N GLN A 123 -31.29 1.92 17.79
CA GLN A 123 -30.97 0.52 18.11
C GLN A 123 -30.64 -0.27 16.84
N VAL A 124 -31.50 -0.19 15.81
CA VAL A 124 -31.22 -0.82 14.50
C VAL A 124 -29.90 -0.34 13.89
N PHE A 125 -29.57 0.94 14.01
CA PHE A 125 -28.31 1.48 13.48
C PHE A 125 -27.09 0.94 14.25
N ILE A 126 -27.15 0.88 15.58
CA ILE A 126 -26.07 0.32 16.41
C ILE A 126 -25.87 -1.16 16.05
N ASP A 127 -26.95 -1.95 16.12
CA ASP A 127 -26.91 -3.40 15.86
C ASP A 127 -26.32 -3.73 14.47
N ALA A 128 -26.73 -2.99 13.43
CA ALA A 128 -26.36 -3.32 12.06
C ALA A 128 -25.08 -2.63 11.56
N ALA A 129 -24.87 -1.36 11.92
CA ALA A 129 -23.78 -0.54 11.35
C ALA A 129 -22.56 -0.42 12.25
N ILE A 130 -22.72 -0.66 13.56
CA ILE A 130 -21.62 -0.60 14.54
C ILE A 130 -21.24 -2.02 14.97
N ASP A 131 -22.21 -2.81 15.42
CA ASP A 131 -21.98 -4.18 15.91
C ASP A 131 -21.86 -5.21 14.77
N GLY A 132 -22.24 -4.84 13.54
CA GLY A 132 -22.08 -5.67 12.35
C GLY A 132 -23.04 -6.86 12.25
N LYS A 133 -24.15 -6.87 13.00
CA LYS A 133 -25.17 -7.93 12.91
C LYS A 133 -25.84 -7.93 11.54
N SER A 134 -26.23 -9.12 11.06
CA SER A 134 -27.02 -9.23 9.83
C SER A 134 -28.43 -8.68 10.02
N TYR A 135 -29.04 -8.14 8.97
CA TYR A 135 -30.41 -7.59 9.05
C TYR A 135 -31.45 -8.62 9.50
N GLN A 136 -31.20 -9.91 9.22
CA GLN A 136 -32.06 -11.00 9.69
C GLN A 136 -31.94 -11.19 11.21
N GLN A 137 -30.72 -11.22 11.76
CA GLN A 137 -30.49 -11.30 13.21
C GLN A 137 -31.14 -10.12 13.95
N VAL A 138 -30.99 -8.90 13.43
CA VAL A 138 -31.62 -7.71 14.03
C VAL A 138 -33.15 -7.79 13.98
N ALA A 139 -33.70 -8.33 12.89
CA ALA A 139 -35.14 -8.53 12.74
C ALA A 139 -35.68 -9.53 13.78
N ASP A 140 -34.97 -10.64 13.97
CA ASP A 140 -35.33 -11.70 14.90
C ASP A 140 -35.21 -11.23 16.37
N GLU A 141 -34.13 -10.52 16.73
CA GLU A 141 -33.92 -9.96 18.08
C GLU A 141 -34.97 -8.91 18.45
N GLN A 142 -35.37 -8.06 17.51
CA GLN A 142 -36.34 -6.99 17.75
C GLN A 142 -37.80 -7.42 17.49
N GLY A 143 -38.04 -8.65 17.04
CA GLY A 143 -39.38 -9.15 16.73
C GLY A 143 -40.09 -8.40 15.59
N VAL A 144 -39.34 -7.89 14.60
CA VAL A 144 -39.87 -7.12 13.46
C VAL A 144 -39.52 -7.78 12.12
N LYS A 145 -40.20 -7.39 11.05
CA LYS A 145 -39.86 -7.85 9.69
C LYS A 145 -38.53 -7.24 9.22
N ILE A 146 -37.77 -7.98 8.42
CA ILE A 146 -36.51 -7.50 7.81
C ILE A 146 -36.68 -6.18 7.03
N GLY A 147 -37.83 -6.00 6.35
CA GLY A 147 -38.15 -4.74 5.66
C GLY A 147 -38.27 -3.54 6.60
N THR A 148 -38.72 -3.75 7.83
CA THR A 148 -38.77 -2.70 8.87
C THR A 148 -37.37 -2.31 9.31
N VAL A 149 -36.47 -3.28 9.49
CA VAL A 149 -35.04 -3.03 9.79
C VAL A 149 -34.41 -2.18 8.69
N MET A 150 -34.58 -2.57 7.42
CA MET A 150 -34.06 -1.80 6.28
C MET A 150 -34.61 -0.37 6.23
N SER A 151 -35.92 -0.19 6.45
CA SER A 151 -36.54 1.14 6.45
C SER A 151 -36.04 2.01 7.61
N ARG A 152 -35.94 1.45 8.82
CA ARG A 152 -35.41 2.14 10.01
C ARG A 152 -33.95 2.54 9.80
N LEU A 153 -33.14 1.63 9.27
CA LEU A 153 -31.72 1.87 9.00
C LEU A 153 -31.51 2.97 7.95
N ASN A 154 -32.28 2.95 6.86
CA ASN A 154 -32.19 3.99 5.83
C ASN A 154 -32.59 5.38 6.37
N ARG A 155 -33.65 5.44 7.17
CA ARG A 155 -34.06 6.69 7.84
C ARG A 155 -33.02 7.16 8.84
N ALA A 156 -32.43 6.26 9.61
CA ALA A 156 -31.34 6.57 10.55
C ALA A 156 -30.13 7.17 9.82
N ARG A 157 -29.66 6.52 8.75
CA ARG A 157 -28.56 7.00 7.90
C ARG A 157 -28.85 8.38 7.31
N THR A 158 -30.05 8.60 6.80
CA THR A 158 -30.45 9.89 6.21
C THR A 158 -30.44 11.01 7.26
N GLN A 159 -30.97 10.74 8.46
CA GLN A 159 -30.97 11.71 9.55
C GLN A 159 -29.54 12.00 10.05
N LEU A 160 -28.73 10.97 10.31
CA LEU A 160 -27.34 11.12 10.74
C LEU A 160 -26.49 11.87 9.72
N LYS A 161 -26.66 11.59 8.42
CA LYS A 161 -25.96 12.30 7.35
C LYS A 161 -26.22 13.81 7.38
N ARG A 162 -27.44 14.23 7.73
CA ARG A 162 -27.80 15.64 7.87
C ARG A 162 -27.17 16.25 9.12
N GLU A 163 -27.33 15.59 10.27
CA GLU A 163 -26.81 16.07 11.56
C GLU A 163 -25.27 16.16 11.58
N LEU A 164 -24.58 15.20 10.93
CA LEU A 164 -23.12 15.11 10.91
C LEU A 164 -22.48 15.75 9.67
N SER A 165 -23.23 16.49 8.86
CA SER A 165 -22.72 17.11 7.63
C SER A 165 -21.56 18.08 7.89
N SER A 166 -21.71 18.99 8.86
CA SER A 166 -20.65 19.93 9.25
C SER A 166 -19.45 19.22 9.87
N TYR A 167 -19.70 18.21 10.71
CA TYR A 167 -18.65 17.38 11.32
C TYR A 167 -17.81 16.67 10.24
N ALA A 168 -18.49 16.07 9.25
CA ALA A 168 -17.85 15.40 8.13
C ALA A 168 -17.00 16.34 7.27
N LEU A 169 -17.43 17.59 7.08
CA LEU A 169 -16.64 18.60 6.36
C LEU A 169 -15.39 19.01 7.15
N ALA A 170 -15.52 19.22 8.46
CA ALA A 170 -14.40 19.61 9.32
C ALA A 170 -13.30 18.53 9.38
N HIS A 171 -13.67 17.26 9.27
CA HIS A 171 -12.74 16.11 9.35
C HIS A 171 -12.37 15.52 7.97
N GLY A 172 -12.73 16.20 6.87
CA GLY A 172 -12.33 15.78 5.52
C GLY A 172 -13.06 14.56 4.95
N TYR A 173 -14.14 14.10 5.59
CA TYR A 173 -14.98 13.01 5.09
C TYR A 173 -15.95 13.44 3.95
N GLY A 174 -16.05 14.73 3.66
CA GLY A 174 -16.90 15.29 2.61
C GLY A 174 -16.18 15.46 1.27
N ASP A 175 -16.80 15.02 0.17
CA ASP A 175 -16.31 15.29 -1.19
C ASP A 175 -16.54 16.76 -1.56
N ALA A 176 -15.50 17.58 -1.47
CA ALA A 176 -15.50 18.99 -1.88
C ALA A 176 -15.97 19.21 -3.34
N ARG A 177 -15.99 18.16 -4.17
CA ARG A 177 -16.40 18.22 -5.58
C ARG A 177 -17.91 18.15 -5.82
N LYS A 178 -18.72 17.77 -4.83
CA LYS A 178 -20.18 17.57 -5.01
C LYS A 178 -21.06 18.79 -4.70
N GLN A 179 -20.48 19.91 -4.26
CA GLN A 179 -21.24 21.10 -3.82
C GLN A 179 -21.05 22.37 -4.67
N LEU A 180 -20.39 22.32 -5.84
CA LEU A 180 -20.52 23.45 -6.77
C LEU A 180 -21.91 23.43 -7.41
N PRO A 181 -22.69 24.52 -7.34
CA PRO A 181 -23.88 24.63 -8.18
C PRO A 181 -23.44 24.58 -9.64
N SER A 182 -23.97 23.61 -10.39
CA SER A 182 -23.79 23.54 -11.84
C SER A 182 -24.20 24.87 -12.45
N SER A 183 -23.23 25.63 -12.96
CA SER A 183 -23.49 26.85 -13.73
C SER A 183 -24.51 26.55 -14.83
N PRO A 184 -25.54 27.40 -15.02
CA PRO A 184 -26.52 27.16 -16.07
C PRO A 184 -25.82 27.24 -17.43
N SER A 185 -25.89 26.14 -18.17
CA SER A 185 -25.43 26.03 -19.56
C SER A 185 -26.08 27.12 -20.41
N ALA A 186 -25.31 28.15 -20.76
CA ALA A 186 -25.71 29.18 -21.72
C ALA A 186 -25.84 28.55 -23.11
N ASN A 187 -27.06 28.20 -23.50
CA ASN A 187 -27.39 27.85 -24.87
C ASN A 187 -28.14 29.03 -25.50
N SER A 188 -27.39 30.00 -26.02
CA SER A 188 -27.92 31.05 -26.89
C SER A 188 -27.36 30.85 -28.29
N ARG A 189 -28.06 30.04 -29.10
CA ARG A 189 -27.99 30.14 -30.55
C ARG A 189 -28.80 31.37 -30.97
N SER A 190 -28.16 32.34 -31.59
CA SER A 190 -28.82 33.29 -32.48
C SER A 190 -28.05 33.36 -33.80
N PRO A 191 -28.75 33.43 -34.95
CA PRO A 191 -28.14 33.36 -36.27
C PRO A 191 -27.68 34.76 -36.70
N VAL A 192 -26.47 34.86 -37.27
CA VAL A 192 -26.01 36.10 -37.91
C VAL A 192 -26.14 35.95 -39.42
N SER A 193 -26.94 36.84 -39.98
CA SER A 193 -27.27 37.01 -41.39
C SER A 193 -26.07 37.54 -42.19
N VAL A 194 -25.91 37.07 -43.42
CA VAL A 194 -24.84 37.46 -44.36
C VAL A 194 -25.43 38.32 -45.48
N HIS A 195 -24.94 39.56 -45.59
CA HIS A 195 -25.09 40.47 -46.74
C HIS A 195 -24.16 41.67 -46.47
N ASN A 196 -23.40 42.29 -47.39
CA ASN A 196 -22.98 42.06 -48.76
C ASN A 196 -21.96 43.18 -49.09
N GLY A 197 -21.15 43.03 -50.14
CA GLY A 197 -20.39 44.12 -50.79
C GLY A 197 -18.94 44.23 -50.30
N ASP A 198 -17.95 43.72 -51.02
CA ASP A 198 -17.39 44.14 -52.31
C ASP A 198 -16.38 45.30 -52.20
N ASP A 199 -15.33 45.12 -52.99
CA ASP A 199 -14.38 46.08 -53.53
C ASP A 199 -13.10 46.45 -52.76
N GLY A 200 -11.97 46.40 -53.49
CA GLY A 200 -10.76 47.15 -53.14
C GLY A 200 -9.41 46.42 -53.12
N MET A 201 -9.02 45.85 -54.26
CA MET A 201 -7.67 45.88 -54.87
C MET A 201 -6.43 46.37 -54.09
N ARG A 202 -5.29 45.71 -54.41
CA ARG A 202 -3.87 46.14 -54.42
C ARG A 202 -3.12 46.03 -53.08
N SER A 203 -1.81 45.78 -53.01
CA SER A 203 -0.73 45.30 -53.90
C SER A 203 0.55 45.46 -53.08
N VAL A 204 1.46 44.48 -53.20
CA VAL A 204 2.93 44.66 -53.28
C VAL A 204 3.75 44.85 -51.99
N ALA A 205 4.85 44.08 -52.00
CA ALA A 205 6.21 44.38 -51.54
C ALA A 205 6.68 44.00 -50.12
N THR A 206 7.54 42.97 -50.14
CA THR A 206 8.99 43.09 -49.85
C THR A 206 9.49 42.79 -48.45
N SER A 207 10.46 41.84 -48.46
CA SER A 207 11.57 41.58 -47.53
C SER A 207 11.20 41.29 -46.06
N GLU A 208 11.90 40.44 -45.32
CA GLU A 208 13.34 40.27 -45.30
C GLU A 208 13.70 38.99 -44.54
N ARG A 209 14.89 38.50 -44.86
CA ARG A 209 15.58 37.37 -44.24
C ARG A 209 15.64 37.49 -42.72
N SER A 210 15.53 36.36 -42.01
CA SER A 210 16.32 36.16 -40.80
C SER A 210 17.09 34.84 -40.89
N ARG A 211 18.34 34.93 -40.46
CA ARG A 211 19.46 34.02 -40.63
C ARG A 211 20.04 33.87 -39.22
N ARG A 212 20.44 32.65 -38.85
CA ARG A 212 21.20 32.30 -37.62
C ARG A 212 20.35 32.33 -36.35
N GLU A 213 20.46 31.39 -35.41
CA GLU A 213 21.52 30.42 -35.08
C GLU A 213 20.95 29.00 -34.90
#